data_AF-A0A5C8K5K3-F1
#
_entry.id   AF-A0A5C8K5K3-F1
#
_cell.length_a   1.000
_cell.length_b   1.000
_cell.length_c   1.000
_cell.angle_alpha   90.00
_cell.angle_beta   90.00
_cell.angle_gamma   90.00
#
_symmetry.space_group_name_H-M   'P 1'
#
loop_
_entity.id
_entity.type
_entity.pdbx_description
1 polymer ?
#
loop_
_entity_poly.entity_id
_entity_poly.type
_entity_poly.pdbx_seq_one_letter_code
_entity_poly.pdbx_strand_id
1 'polypeptide(L)'
;MPKPTPETAPYWDAAKAGELRVQQCGACGRHYFYPRPFCRYCASPDVAWVKVSGRARLVSYVINRRPMPGFESVSPVIALVELDEGPRLMTNVVGVEPAPENLPLDLLGSGEATESAMVSQMEDPGSFQAFRRSSAEAFRTAGLGHGDVGHLMIYDAFAHLPLYGLEDLGFVGRGESGAFIADGHTIPGGSLPVNTNGGGLAYTHTGMYGMFAILESVRQLRGEAAAQVPDVEVSFVQGVGIFFAASGSLVLSNRGS
;
A
#
# COMPACT_ATOMS: atom_id res chain seq x y z
N MET A 1 5.22 -23.00 -19.28
CA MET A 1 5.67 -21.61 -19.55
C MET A 1 4.79 -21.00 -20.64
N PRO A 2 4.61 -19.66 -20.67
CA PRO A 2 3.83 -18.98 -21.71
C PRO A 2 4.39 -19.28 -23.11
N LYS A 3 3.53 -19.35 -24.13
CA LYS A 3 3.97 -19.45 -25.53
C LYS A 3 4.37 -18.06 -26.03
N PRO A 4 5.64 -17.82 -26.43
CA PRO A 4 6.05 -16.53 -26.99
C PRO A 4 5.26 -16.16 -28.24
N THR A 5 4.83 -14.91 -28.32
CA THR A 5 4.34 -14.28 -29.56
C THR A 5 5.49 -13.53 -30.24
N PRO A 6 5.39 -13.14 -31.53
CA PRO A 6 6.44 -12.36 -32.19
C PRO A 6 6.83 -11.08 -31.42
N GLU A 7 5.85 -10.42 -30.78
CA GLU A 7 6.06 -9.18 -30.01
C GLU A 7 6.76 -9.44 -28.68
N THR A 8 6.65 -10.64 -28.11
CA THR A 8 7.22 -11.00 -26.81
C THR A 8 8.46 -11.89 -26.92
N ALA A 9 8.73 -12.47 -28.09
CA ALA A 9 9.89 -13.32 -28.34
C ALA A 9 11.23 -12.65 -27.94
N PRO A 10 11.48 -11.36 -28.25
CA PRO A 10 12.72 -10.71 -27.84
C PRO A 10 12.91 -10.65 -26.31
N TYR A 11 11.82 -10.50 -25.55
CA TYR A 11 11.88 -10.56 -24.08
C TYR A 11 12.26 -11.96 -23.59
N TRP A 12 11.61 -12.99 -24.13
CA TRP A 12 11.86 -14.37 -23.72
C TRP A 12 13.24 -14.86 -24.10
N ASP A 13 13.75 -14.47 -25.26
CA ASP A 13 15.10 -14.83 -25.70
C ASP A 13 16.18 -14.10 -24.89
N ALA A 14 15.95 -12.83 -24.55
CA ALA A 14 16.79 -12.09 -23.60
C ALA A 14 16.78 -12.74 -22.20
N ALA A 15 15.61 -13.13 -21.69
CA ALA A 15 15.49 -13.79 -20.39
C ALA A 15 16.25 -15.13 -20.34
N LYS A 16 16.22 -15.93 -21.43
CA LYS A 16 17.04 -17.16 -21.54
C LYS A 16 18.54 -16.87 -21.52
N ALA A 17 18.95 -15.71 -22.04
CA ALA A 17 20.34 -15.25 -22.03
C ALA A 17 20.73 -14.55 -20.71
N GLY A 18 19.84 -14.49 -19.71
CA GLY A 18 20.10 -13.80 -18.45
C GLY A 18 20.07 -12.27 -18.54
N GLU A 19 19.45 -11.71 -19.58
CA GLU A 19 19.33 -10.27 -19.79
C GLU A 19 17.90 -9.79 -19.56
N LEU A 20 17.75 -8.67 -18.84
CA LEU A 20 16.50 -7.92 -18.80
C LEU A 20 16.49 -6.89 -19.93
N ARG A 21 15.49 -6.96 -20.80
CA ARG A 21 15.25 -5.98 -21.86
C ARG A 21 13.83 -5.43 -21.76
N VAL A 22 13.68 -4.14 -22.02
CA VAL A 22 12.39 -3.46 -22.16
C VAL A 22 12.36 -2.69 -23.49
N GLN A 23 11.21 -2.14 -23.85
CA GLN A 23 11.12 -1.32 -25.05
C GLN A 23 11.39 0.14 -24.73
N GLN A 24 12.16 0.79 -25.61
CA GLN A 24 12.37 2.23 -25.62
C GLN A 24 11.85 2.80 -26.95
N CYS A 25 11.15 3.93 -26.87
CA CYS A 25 10.74 4.65 -28.07
C CYS A 25 11.87 5.55 -28.58
N GLY A 26 12.25 5.43 -29.85
CA GLY A 26 13.24 6.31 -30.47
C GLY A 26 12.75 7.75 -30.62
N ALA A 27 11.44 7.96 -30.76
CA ALA A 27 10.84 9.30 -30.91
C ALA A 27 10.74 10.10 -29.61
N CYS A 28 10.40 9.47 -28.48
CA CYS A 28 10.22 10.19 -27.19
C CYS A 28 11.21 9.79 -26.10
N GLY A 29 12.12 8.84 -26.38
CA GLY A 29 13.16 8.38 -25.46
C GLY A 29 12.66 7.56 -24.26
N ARG A 30 11.34 7.44 -24.06
CA ARG A 30 10.76 6.80 -22.88
C ARG A 30 10.84 5.27 -22.97
N HIS A 31 11.23 4.66 -21.86
CA HIS A 31 11.10 3.23 -21.64
C HIS A 31 9.66 2.87 -21.25
N TYR A 32 9.22 1.69 -21.63
CA TYR A 32 7.95 1.15 -21.16
C TYR A 32 7.94 -0.38 -21.13
N PHE A 33 7.03 -0.88 -20.32
CA PHE A 33 6.62 -2.28 -20.22
C PHE A 33 5.12 -2.27 -19.90
N TYR A 34 4.26 -3.15 -20.40
CA TYR A 34 4.44 -4.39 -21.17
C TYR A 34 4.74 -4.21 -22.68
N PRO A 35 5.23 -5.26 -23.35
CA PRO A 35 5.64 -5.21 -24.77
C PRO A 35 4.49 -4.89 -25.73
N ARG A 36 4.73 -3.99 -26.68
CA ARG A 36 3.78 -3.52 -27.71
C ARG A 36 4.50 -3.09 -28.99
N PRO A 37 3.86 -3.18 -30.17
CA PRO A 37 4.46 -2.75 -31.44
C PRO A 37 4.53 -1.22 -31.62
N PHE A 38 4.01 -0.43 -30.67
CA PHE A 38 4.03 1.03 -30.69
C PHE A 38 4.19 1.60 -29.28
N CYS A 39 4.72 2.81 -29.22
CA CYS A 39 4.93 3.53 -27.96
C CYS A 39 3.60 3.89 -27.30
N ARG A 40 3.46 3.56 -26.01
CA ARG A 40 2.22 3.88 -25.26
C ARG A 40 2.00 5.37 -25.02
N TYR A 41 3.04 6.19 -25.15
CA TYR A 41 3.03 7.60 -24.79
C TYR A 41 2.74 8.50 -25.99
N CYS A 42 3.34 8.21 -27.16
CA CYS A 42 3.21 9.02 -28.37
C CYS A 42 2.71 8.24 -29.59
N ALA A 43 2.36 6.96 -29.45
CA ALA A 43 1.91 6.07 -30.51
C ALA A 43 2.91 5.84 -31.66
N SER A 44 4.15 6.33 -31.55
CA SER A 44 5.18 6.08 -32.56
C SER A 44 5.46 4.57 -32.72
N PRO A 45 5.56 4.06 -33.96
CA PRO A 45 6.00 2.68 -34.22
C PRO A 45 7.51 2.50 -34.07
N ASP A 46 8.28 3.59 -33.88
CA ASP A 46 9.71 3.57 -33.66
C ASP A 46 10.03 3.12 -32.23
N VAL A 47 10.03 1.80 -32.03
CA VAL A 47 10.27 1.14 -30.75
C VAL A 47 11.31 0.04 -30.89
N ALA A 48 12.31 0.05 -30.00
CA ALA A 48 13.40 -0.91 -30.00
C ALA A 48 13.51 -1.59 -28.64
N TRP A 49 13.99 -2.83 -28.64
CA TRP A 49 14.35 -3.56 -27.42
C TRP A 49 15.74 -3.15 -26.95
N VAL A 50 15.82 -2.62 -25.74
CA VAL A 50 17.07 -2.17 -25.14
C VAL A 50 17.35 -2.94 -23.85
N LYS A 51 18.63 -3.19 -23.57
CA LYS A 51 19.06 -3.76 -22.29
C LYS A 51 18.95 -2.70 -21.21
N VAL A 52 18.38 -3.09 -20.08
CA VAL A 52 18.27 -2.23 -18.88
C VAL A 52 19.20 -2.72 -17.79
N SER A 53 19.44 -1.87 -16.79
CA SER A 53 20.33 -2.14 -15.67
C SER A 53 19.93 -3.37 -14.85
N GLY A 54 18.64 -3.66 -14.75
CA GLY A 54 18.08 -4.67 -13.86
C GLY A 54 17.99 -4.22 -12.39
N ARG A 55 18.40 -2.99 -12.08
CA ARG A 55 18.17 -2.37 -10.77
C ARG A 55 16.72 -1.89 -10.68
N ALA A 56 16.12 -2.05 -9.51
CA ALA A 56 14.73 -1.71 -9.28
C ALA A 56 14.48 -1.37 -7.82
N ARG A 57 13.46 -0.54 -7.60
CA ARG A 57 12.88 -0.28 -6.29
C ARG A 57 11.67 -1.18 -6.07
N LEU A 58 11.56 -1.79 -4.89
CA LEU A 58 10.38 -2.57 -4.49
C LEU A 58 9.19 -1.60 -4.30
N VAL A 59 8.07 -1.86 -4.98
CA VAL A 59 6.87 -1.00 -4.92
C VAL A 59 5.79 -1.64 -4.06
N SER A 60 5.58 -2.95 -4.21
CA SER A 60 4.71 -3.76 -3.35
C SER A 60 5.06 -5.23 -3.50
N TYR A 61 4.63 -6.07 -2.55
CA TYR A 61 4.77 -7.52 -2.68
C TYR A 61 3.64 -8.29 -1.98
N VAL A 62 3.52 -9.56 -2.32
CA VAL A 62 2.69 -10.56 -1.61
C VAL A 62 3.58 -11.74 -1.28
N ILE A 63 3.67 -12.10 0.01
CA ILE A 63 4.28 -13.35 0.46
C ILE A 63 3.21 -14.43 0.45
N ASN A 64 3.35 -15.41 -0.44
CA ASN A 64 2.46 -16.56 -0.39
C ASN A 64 2.95 -17.59 0.64
N ARG A 65 2.32 -17.62 1.82
CA ARG A 65 2.62 -18.60 2.90
C ARG A 65 1.93 -19.96 2.74
N ARG A 66 1.07 -20.12 1.73
CA ARG A 66 0.35 -21.38 1.42
C ARG A 66 0.57 -21.70 -0.05
N PRO A 67 1.76 -22.19 -0.42
CA PRO A 67 2.05 -22.52 -1.81
C PRO A 67 1.07 -23.58 -2.32
N MET A 68 0.78 -23.53 -3.62
CA MET A 68 0.01 -24.58 -4.27
C MET A 68 0.75 -25.93 -4.18
N PRO A 69 0.04 -27.06 -4.17
CA PRO A 69 0.66 -28.38 -4.27
C PRO A 69 1.63 -28.43 -5.47
N GLY A 70 2.87 -28.85 -5.25
CA GLY A 70 3.98 -28.83 -6.22
C GLY A 70 4.90 -27.60 -6.17
N PHE A 71 4.63 -26.62 -5.31
CA PHE A 71 5.46 -25.43 -5.07
C PHE A 71 5.89 -25.30 -3.60
N GLU A 72 5.85 -26.38 -2.83
CA GLU A 72 6.06 -26.38 -1.37
C GLU A 72 7.46 -25.91 -0.94
N SER A 73 8.46 -25.99 -1.83
CA SER A 73 9.83 -25.56 -1.58
C SER A 73 10.09 -24.07 -1.87
N VAL A 74 9.10 -23.35 -2.38
CA VAL A 74 9.17 -21.93 -2.71
C VAL A 74 7.91 -21.27 -2.19
N SER A 75 8.02 -20.47 -1.12
CA SER A 75 7.00 -19.47 -0.81
C SER A 75 7.29 -18.25 -1.70
N PRO A 76 6.65 -18.11 -2.89
CA PRO A 76 7.01 -17.03 -3.80
C PRO A 76 6.65 -15.69 -3.18
N VAL A 77 7.57 -14.74 -3.34
CA VAL A 77 7.35 -13.33 -3.05
C VAL A 77 7.04 -12.67 -4.39
N ILE A 78 5.76 -12.58 -4.71
CA ILE A 78 5.34 -11.90 -5.94
C ILE A 78 5.41 -10.41 -5.68
N ALA A 79 6.31 -9.71 -6.37
CA ALA A 79 6.59 -8.31 -6.17
C ALA A 79 6.25 -7.48 -7.42
N LEU A 80 5.77 -6.27 -7.20
CA LEU A 80 5.81 -5.18 -8.18
C LEU A 80 7.06 -4.36 -7.90
N VAL A 81 7.90 -4.19 -8.93
CA VAL A 81 9.11 -3.36 -8.86
C VAL A 81 9.07 -2.26 -9.91
N GLU A 82 9.72 -1.14 -9.63
CA GLU A 82 9.93 -0.04 -10.57
C GLU A 82 11.42 -0.01 -10.94
N LEU A 83 11.72 -0.23 -12.22
CA LEU A 83 13.09 -0.20 -12.74
C LEU A 83 13.65 1.23 -12.69
N ASP A 84 14.96 1.38 -12.59
CA ASP A 84 15.64 2.68 -12.67
C ASP A 84 15.27 3.46 -13.95
N GLU A 85 15.00 2.74 -15.04
CA GLU A 85 14.61 3.33 -16.32
C GLU A 85 13.14 3.80 -16.35
N GLY A 86 12.36 3.50 -15.31
CA GLY A 86 10.98 3.96 -15.08
C GLY A 86 9.86 2.91 -15.20
N PRO A 87 9.93 1.87 -16.07
CA PRO A 87 8.85 0.89 -16.18
C PRO A 87 8.66 0.06 -14.91
N ARG A 88 7.40 -0.30 -14.64
CA ARG A 88 7.04 -1.26 -13.59
C ARG A 88 6.94 -2.67 -14.14
N LEU A 89 7.40 -3.64 -13.36
CA LEU A 89 7.40 -5.05 -13.72
C LEU A 89 6.98 -5.90 -12.53
N MET A 90 6.16 -6.92 -12.79
CA MET A 90 5.84 -7.94 -11.80
C MET A 90 6.88 -9.05 -11.87
N THR A 91 7.49 -9.37 -10.75
CA THR A 91 8.59 -10.34 -10.62
C THR A 91 8.41 -11.23 -9.39
N ASN A 92 9.26 -12.25 -9.27
CA ASN A 92 9.42 -13.00 -8.02
C ASN A 92 10.72 -12.54 -7.34
N VAL A 93 10.68 -12.22 -6.05
CA VAL A 93 11.90 -12.00 -5.26
C VAL A 93 12.46 -13.36 -4.85
N VAL A 94 13.74 -13.57 -5.14
CA VAL A 94 14.46 -14.82 -4.90
C VAL A 94 15.76 -14.52 -4.15
N GLY A 95 16.31 -15.53 -3.46
CA GLY A 95 17.56 -15.37 -2.69
C GLY A 95 17.42 -14.55 -1.42
N VAL A 96 16.20 -14.23 -1.01
CA VAL A 96 15.85 -13.52 0.22
C VAL A 96 14.79 -14.35 0.95
N GLU A 97 14.92 -14.50 2.26
CA GLU A 97 13.90 -15.19 3.06
C GLU A 97 12.58 -14.39 3.00
N PRO A 98 11.43 -15.03 2.71
CA PRO A 98 10.15 -14.38 2.46
C PRO A 98 9.51 -13.87 3.75
N ALA A 99 10.10 -12.84 4.34
CA ALA A 99 9.70 -12.19 5.58
C ALA A 99 9.67 -10.65 5.38
N PRO A 100 8.67 -9.93 5.92
CA PRO A 100 8.54 -8.48 5.73
C PRO A 100 9.79 -7.67 6.09
N GLU A 101 10.50 -8.07 7.14
CA GLU A 101 11.75 -7.45 7.60
C GLU A 101 12.88 -7.47 6.56
N ASN A 102 12.85 -8.42 5.64
CA ASN A 102 13.83 -8.55 4.55
C ASN A 102 13.38 -7.89 3.24
N LEU A 103 12.14 -7.39 3.20
CA LEU A 103 11.51 -6.78 2.05
C LEU A 103 11.01 -5.38 2.43
N PRO A 104 11.88 -4.49 2.92
CA PRO A 104 11.47 -3.18 3.37
C PRO A 104 10.79 -2.44 2.23
N LEU A 105 9.49 -2.25 2.39
CA LEU A 105 8.77 -1.18 1.72
C LEU A 105 8.88 0.05 2.60
N ASP A 106 8.31 1.16 2.13
CA ASP A 106 7.90 2.30 2.96
C ASP A 106 6.81 1.88 4.00
N LEU A 107 6.86 0.67 4.56
CA LEU A 107 5.97 0.04 5.55
C LEU A 107 6.81 -0.34 6.77
N LEU A 108 6.72 0.46 7.83
CA LEU A 108 7.47 0.26 9.06
C LEU A 108 6.83 -0.80 9.95
N GLY A 109 5.50 -0.90 9.98
CA GLY A 109 4.81 -1.85 10.83
C GLY A 109 3.42 -2.21 10.34
N SER A 110 2.92 -3.35 10.78
CA SER A 110 1.61 -3.89 10.42
C SER A 110 1.00 -4.64 11.60
N GLY A 111 -0.32 -4.62 11.68
CA GLY A 111 -1.07 -5.42 12.64
C GLY A 111 -2.43 -5.83 12.10
N GLU A 112 -2.85 -7.03 12.47
CA GLU A 112 -4.16 -7.58 12.09
C GLU A 112 -4.83 -8.15 13.34
N ALA A 113 -6.13 -7.95 13.46
CA ALA A 113 -6.91 -8.52 14.54
C ALA A 113 -8.36 -8.75 14.14
N THR A 114 -8.99 -9.69 14.82
CA THR A 114 -10.40 -10.01 14.67
C THR A 114 -11.10 -10.13 16.02
N GLU A 115 -12.41 -9.93 16.02
CA GLU A 115 -13.33 -10.13 17.14
C GLU A 115 -14.68 -10.70 16.66
N SER A 116 -15.69 -10.74 17.52
CA SER A 116 -17.01 -11.24 17.11
C SER A 116 -17.75 -10.23 16.25
N ALA A 117 -18.38 -10.71 15.18
CA ALA A 117 -19.26 -9.90 14.32
C ALA A 117 -20.70 -9.78 14.86
N MET A 118 -21.04 -10.49 15.95
CA MET A 118 -22.37 -10.42 16.55
C MET A 118 -22.40 -9.37 17.65
N VAL A 119 -23.29 -8.38 17.52
CA VAL A 119 -23.47 -7.29 18.51
C VAL A 119 -23.71 -7.83 19.91
N SER A 120 -24.49 -8.91 20.06
CA SER A 120 -24.77 -9.54 21.36
C SER A 120 -23.55 -10.21 22.01
N GLN A 121 -22.46 -10.36 21.28
CA GLN A 121 -21.20 -10.94 21.75
C GLN A 121 -20.07 -9.89 21.84
N MET A 122 -20.36 -8.62 21.53
CA MET A 122 -19.39 -7.54 21.71
C MET A 122 -19.18 -7.29 23.20
N GLU A 123 -17.93 -7.03 23.57
CA GLU A 123 -17.56 -6.64 24.94
C GLU A 123 -18.06 -5.22 25.26
N ASP A 124 -17.90 -4.30 24.31
CA ASP A 124 -18.34 -2.90 24.38
C ASP A 124 -18.87 -2.46 22.99
N PRO A 125 -20.15 -2.09 22.85
CA PRO A 125 -20.70 -1.63 21.57
C PRO A 125 -20.08 -0.35 21.00
N GLY A 126 -19.36 0.42 21.82
CA GLY A 126 -18.71 1.67 21.43
C GLY A 126 -17.19 1.56 21.33
N SER A 127 -16.62 0.34 21.28
CA SER A 127 -15.17 0.13 21.27
C SER A 127 -14.78 -1.25 20.73
N PHE A 128 -13.85 -1.28 19.78
CA PHE A 128 -13.51 -2.48 19.00
C PHE A 128 -12.12 -3.03 19.37
N GLN A 129 -12.10 -4.23 19.95
CA GLN A 129 -10.86 -4.96 20.27
C GLN A 129 -9.98 -5.15 19.03
N ALA A 130 -10.56 -5.40 17.86
CA ALA A 130 -9.83 -5.55 16.61
C ALA A 130 -9.06 -4.26 16.26
N PHE A 131 -9.65 -3.09 16.50
CA PHE A 131 -9.01 -1.81 16.18
C PHE A 131 -7.81 -1.59 17.09
N ARG A 132 -8.03 -1.71 18.41
CA ARG A 132 -6.97 -1.57 19.42
C ARG A 132 -5.80 -2.52 19.19
N ARG A 133 -6.07 -3.81 18.98
CA ARG A 133 -5.03 -4.84 18.83
C ARG A 133 -4.25 -4.69 17.52
N SER A 134 -4.95 -4.42 16.42
CA SER A 134 -4.27 -4.19 15.14
C SER A 134 -3.39 -2.94 15.18
N SER A 135 -3.87 -1.85 15.79
CA SER A 135 -3.10 -0.61 15.97
C SER A 135 -1.86 -0.83 16.85
N ALA A 136 -2.05 -1.44 18.03
CA ALA A 136 -0.97 -1.71 18.96
C ALA A 136 0.14 -2.56 18.33
N GLU A 137 -0.23 -3.59 17.56
CA GLU A 137 0.73 -4.43 16.84
C GLU A 137 1.45 -3.68 15.71
N ALA A 138 0.73 -2.82 14.97
CA ALA A 138 1.34 -2.00 13.91
C ALA A 138 2.37 -1.01 14.47
N PHE A 139 2.06 -0.32 15.57
CA PHE A 139 3.04 0.57 16.22
C PHE A 139 4.20 -0.20 16.86
N ARG A 140 3.91 -1.34 17.51
CA ARG A 140 4.94 -2.20 18.11
C ARG A 140 5.95 -2.69 17.08
N THR A 141 5.47 -3.12 15.91
CA THR A 141 6.33 -3.58 14.81
C THR A 141 7.06 -2.44 14.11
N ALA A 142 6.44 -1.26 14.01
CA ALA A 142 7.08 -0.05 13.48
C ALA A 142 8.17 0.54 14.39
N GLY A 143 8.12 0.27 15.69
CA GLY A 143 8.99 0.93 16.66
C GLY A 143 8.71 2.44 16.79
N LEU A 144 7.49 2.86 16.47
CA LEU A 144 7.02 4.25 16.51
C LEU A 144 5.85 4.41 17.48
N GLY A 145 5.57 5.65 17.87
CA GLY A 145 4.38 6.03 18.64
C GLY A 145 3.37 6.83 17.81
N HIS A 146 2.18 7.06 18.38
CA HIS A 146 1.13 7.86 17.73
C HIS A 146 1.57 9.28 17.35
N GLY A 147 2.45 9.88 18.14
CA GLY A 147 2.99 11.22 17.89
C GLY A 147 3.93 11.32 16.68
N ASP A 148 4.39 10.18 16.13
CA ASP A 148 5.18 10.17 14.90
C ASP A 148 4.32 10.31 13.63
N VAL A 149 3.01 10.05 13.73
CA VAL A 149 2.10 10.01 12.58
C VAL A 149 1.70 11.42 12.17
N GLY A 150 2.04 11.81 10.94
CA GLY A 150 1.68 13.12 10.38
C GLY A 150 0.31 13.14 9.70
N HIS A 151 -0.24 11.98 9.37
CA HIS A 151 -1.54 11.85 8.71
C HIS A 151 -2.15 10.46 8.90
N LEU A 152 -3.48 10.41 8.93
CA LEU A 152 -4.24 9.22 9.27
C LEU A 152 -5.34 8.90 8.23
N MET A 153 -5.38 7.67 7.76
CA MET A 153 -6.49 7.14 6.97
C MET A 153 -7.28 6.14 7.81
N ILE A 154 -8.50 6.49 8.20
CA ILE A 154 -9.44 5.64 8.94
C ILE A 154 -10.51 5.11 7.99
N TYR A 155 -10.86 3.84 8.13
CA TYR A 155 -11.99 3.26 7.42
C TYR A 155 -13.34 3.82 7.93
N ASP A 156 -14.08 4.48 7.06
CA ASP A 156 -15.27 5.27 7.39
C ASP A 156 -16.46 4.92 6.48
N ALA A 157 -16.93 3.67 6.54
CA ALA A 157 -18.21 3.27 5.93
C ALA A 157 -19.42 4.06 6.46
N PHE A 158 -19.30 4.58 7.69
CA PHE A 158 -20.34 5.33 8.38
C PHE A 158 -19.71 6.47 9.18
N ALA A 159 -20.46 7.58 9.33
CA ALA A 159 -19.95 8.83 9.92
C ALA A 159 -19.45 8.72 11.37
N HIS A 160 -19.87 7.70 12.11
CA HIS A 160 -19.42 7.49 13.48
C HIS A 160 -18.08 6.74 13.58
N LEU A 161 -17.64 6.04 12.52
CA LEU A 161 -16.42 5.24 12.58
C LEU A 161 -15.15 6.05 12.79
N PRO A 162 -14.97 7.25 12.19
CA PRO A 162 -13.83 8.10 12.53
C PRO A 162 -13.71 8.41 14.03
N LEU A 163 -14.83 8.54 14.75
CA LEU A 163 -14.82 8.77 16.20
C LEU A 163 -14.19 7.58 16.94
N TYR A 164 -14.71 6.37 16.67
CA TYR A 164 -14.17 5.14 17.26
C TYR A 164 -12.74 4.86 16.80
N GLY A 165 -12.41 5.16 15.55
CA GLY A 165 -11.07 5.03 15.00
C GLY A 165 -10.05 5.89 15.75
N LEU A 166 -10.34 7.17 15.97
CA LEU A 166 -9.45 8.06 16.73
C LEU A 166 -9.19 7.54 18.15
N GLU A 167 -10.22 7.01 18.82
CA GLU A 167 -10.14 6.51 20.20
C GLU A 167 -9.46 5.13 20.28
N ASP A 168 -9.99 4.13 19.56
CA ASP A 168 -9.51 2.75 19.64
C ASP A 168 -8.15 2.56 18.96
N LEU A 169 -7.81 3.36 17.94
CA LEU A 169 -6.46 3.31 17.40
C LEU A 169 -5.45 3.98 18.35
N GLY A 170 -5.91 4.80 19.32
CA GLY A 170 -5.10 5.40 20.37
C GLY A 170 -4.59 6.82 20.07
N PHE A 171 -5.16 7.53 19.10
CA PHE A 171 -4.76 8.90 18.76
C PHE A 171 -5.33 9.95 19.72
N VAL A 172 -6.48 9.66 20.33
CA VAL A 172 -7.11 10.47 21.38
C VAL A 172 -7.66 9.57 22.49
N GLY A 173 -7.95 10.14 23.65
CA GLY A 173 -8.60 9.42 24.74
C GLY A 173 -10.08 9.10 24.46
N ARG A 174 -10.62 8.13 25.19
CA ARG A 174 -12.04 7.71 25.07
C ARG A 174 -12.96 8.90 25.33
N GLY A 175 -13.87 9.18 24.40
CA GLY A 175 -14.80 10.31 24.45
C GLY A 175 -14.23 11.67 24.00
N GLU A 176 -12.95 11.74 23.62
CA GLU A 176 -12.32 13.01 23.17
C GLU A 176 -12.49 13.25 21.67
N SER A 177 -12.80 12.22 20.89
CA SER A 177 -12.83 12.29 19.42
C SER A 177 -13.81 13.34 18.87
N GLY A 178 -14.96 13.51 19.50
CA GLY A 178 -15.97 14.48 19.08
C GLY A 178 -15.46 15.92 19.14
N ALA A 179 -14.86 16.31 20.28
CA ALA A 179 -14.27 17.63 20.45
C ALA A 179 -13.06 17.81 19.52
N PHE A 180 -12.19 16.80 19.42
CA PHE A 180 -11.02 16.82 18.56
C PHE A 180 -11.37 17.07 17.08
N ILE A 181 -12.42 16.43 16.57
CA ILE A 181 -12.91 16.71 15.21
C ILE A 181 -13.53 18.10 15.12
N ALA A 182 -14.36 18.49 16.09
CA ALA A 182 -15.05 19.80 16.09
C ALA A 182 -14.08 20.98 16.12
N ASP A 183 -12.95 20.84 16.81
CA ASP A 183 -11.89 21.85 16.91
C ASP A 183 -11.02 21.94 15.63
N GLY A 184 -11.28 21.10 14.62
CA GLY A 184 -10.62 21.16 13.33
C GLY A 184 -9.26 20.47 13.29
N HIS A 185 -8.96 19.56 14.22
CA HIS A 185 -7.68 18.84 14.18
C HIS A 185 -7.55 17.90 12.97
N THR A 186 -8.68 17.43 12.41
CA THR A 186 -8.72 16.40 11.37
C THR A 186 -8.89 16.92 9.94
N ILE A 187 -9.08 18.23 9.75
CA ILE A 187 -9.19 18.83 8.40
C ILE A 187 -7.80 18.99 7.74
N PRO A 188 -7.72 19.24 6.42
CA PRO A 188 -6.47 19.68 5.81
C PRO A 188 -5.89 20.91 6.51
N GLY A 189 -4.63 20.83 6.96
CA GLY A 189 -3.97 21.87 7.75
C GLY A 189 -4.18 21.79 9.27
N GLY A 190 -5.03 20.86 9.74
CA GLY A 190 -5.14 20.51 11.16
C GLY A 190 -3.91 19.74 11.66
N SER A 191 -3.85 19.48 12.97
CA SER A 191 -2.69 18.82 13.59
C SER A 191 -2.58 17.33 13.30
N LEU A 192 -3.67 16.67 12.89
CA LEU A 192 -3.68 15.27 12.47
C LEU A 192 -4.71 15.13 11.35
N PRO A 193 -4.40 15.54 10.11
CA PRO A 193 -5.36 15.46 9.02
C PRO A 193 -5.81 14.01 8.80
N VAL A 194 -7.12 13.81 8.68
CA VAL A 194 -7.74 12.47 8.52
C VAL A 194 -8.42 12.37 7.17
N ASN A 195 -8.28 11.24 6.49
CA ASN A 195 -9.04 10.91 5.28
C ASN A 195 -8.93 12.00 4.20
N THR A 196 -7.70 12.44 3.89
CA THR A 196 -7.40 13.57 2.98
C THR A 196 -7.93 13.41 1.56
N ASN A 197 -8.22 12.18 1.11
CA ASN A 197 -8.90 11.94 -0.17
C ASN A 197 -10.43 12.13 -0.12
N GLY A 198 -11.00 12.39 1.05
CA GLY A 198 -12.44 12.49 1.31
C GLY A 198 -13.05 11.27 2.02
N GLY A 199 -12.27 10.23 2.31
CA GLY A 199 -12.81 9.07 3.03
C GLY A 199 -13.69 8.17 2.16
N GLY A 200 -14.12 7.05 2.69
CA GLY A 200 -15.20 6.22 2.17
C GLY A 200 -16.53 6.97 2.10
N LEU A 201 -16.71 8.01 2.93
CA LEU A 201 -17.92 8.84 2.94
C LEU A 201 -18.07 9.72 1.70
N ALA A 202 -17.00 10.38 1.24
CA ALA A 202 -17.08 11.36 0.14
C ALA A 202 -16.35 10.95 -1.14
N TYR A 203 -15.37 10.04 -1.08
CA TYR A 203 -14.61 9.61 -2.25
C TYR A 203 -15.24 8.39 -2.94
N THR A 204 -15.14 7.21 -2.31
CA THR A 204 -15.76 5.97 -2.79
C THR A 204 -15.67 4.89 -1.72
N HIS A 205 -16.61 3.95 -1.69
CA HIS A 205 -16.61 2.85 -0.74
C HIS A 205 -16.88 1.49 -1.41
N THR A 206 -15.87 0.94 -2.09
CA THR A 206 -16.01 -0.24 -2.96
C THR A 206 -16.05 -1.60 -2.23
N GLY A 207 -16.28 -1.63 -0.92
CA GLY A 207 -16.06 -2.84 -0.08
C GLY A 207 -14.58 -3.20 0.10
N MET A 208 -13.68 -2.57 -0.65
CA MET A 208 -12.23 -2.67 -0.56
C MET A 208 -11.59 -1.30 -0.24
N TYR A 209 -12.27 -0.44 0.53
CA TYR A 209 -11.82 0.93 0.77
C TYR A 209 -10.39 1.02 1.36
N GLY A 210 -9.97 0.03 2.15
CA GLY A 210 -8.59 -0.06 2.66
C GLY A 210 -7.51 0.08 1.58
N MET A 211 -7.77 -0.37 0.34
CA MET A 211 -6.82 -0.17 -0.77
C MET A 211 -6.65 1.30 -1.16
N PHE A 212 -7.72 2.09 -1.09
CA PHE A 212 -7.67 3.53 -1.36
C PHE A 212 -7.05 4.32 -0.22
N ALA A 213 -7.22 3.84 1.03
CA ALA A 213 -6.54 4.38 2.19
C ALA A 213 -5.00 4.19 2.09
N ILE A 214 -4.55 3.01 1.66
CA ILE A 214 -3.14 2.75 1.34
C ILE A 214 -2.66 3.66 0.21
N LEU A 215 -3.41 3.73 -0.89
CA LEU A 215 -3.03 4.53 -2.06
C LEU A 215 -2.87 6.02 -1.72
N GLU A 216 -3.80 6.59 -0.95
CA GLU A 216 -3.73 7.98 -0.52
C GLU A 216 -2.51 8.21 0.39
N SER A 217 -2.25 7.31 1.34
CA SER A 217 -1.07 7.41 2.21
C SER A 217 0.24 7.36 1.43
N VAL A 218 0.33 6.48 0.42
CA VAL A 218 1.50 6.44 -0.48
C VAL A 218 1.64 7.73 -1.28
N ARG A 219 0.53 8.35 -1.74
CA ARG A 219 0.58 9.65 -2.43
C ARG A 219 1.05 10.76 -1.49
N GLN A 220 0.55 10.79 -0.26
CA GLN A 220 0.95 11.75 0.77
C GLN A 220 2.46 11.65 1.02
N LEU A 221 2.98 10.45 1.29
CA LEU A 221 4.40 10.21 1.55
C LEU A 221 5.31 10.51 0.34
N ARG A 222 4.77 10.53 -0.88
CA ARG A 222 5.52 10.86 -2.11
C ARG A 222 5.41 12.32 -2.54
N GLY A 223 4.59 13.14 -1.86
CA GLY A 223 4.34 14.51 -2.30
C GLY A 223 3.45 14.60 -3.55
N GLU A 224 2.63 13.60 -3.81
CA GLU A 224 1.78 13.48 -5.02
C GLU A 224 0.28 13.61 -4.72
N ALA A 225 -0.11 13.87 -3.46
CA ALA A 225 -1.52 13.94 -3.08
C ALA A 225 -2.16 15.27 -3.50
N ALA A 226 -3.46 15.23 -3.85
CA ALA A 226 -4.20 16.44 -4.22
C ALA A 226 -4.40 17.39 -3.02
N ALA A 227 -4.69 16.82 -1.84
CA ALA A 227 -4.75 17.53 -0.56
C ALA A 227 -3.49 17.20 0.26
N GLN A 228 -2.33 17.63 -0.22
CA GLN A 228 -1.03 17.28 0.34
C GLN A 228 -0.84 17.83 1.77
N VAL A 229 -0.46 16.95 2.69
CA VAL A 229 0.01 17.32 4.03
C VAL A 229 1.49 17.74 3.93
N PRO A 230 1.87 18.93 4.41
CA PRO A 230 3.26 19.39 4.39
C PRO A 230 4.18 18.48 5.22
N ASP A 231 5.38 18.19 4.69
CA ASP A 231 6.46 17.51 5.41
C ASP A 231 6.06 16.17 6.08
N VAL A 232 5.08 15.47 5.51
CA VAL A 232 4.59 14.19 6.06
C VAL A 232 5.60 13.08 5.83
N GLU A 233 6.05 12.47 6.93
CA GLU A 233 7.03 11.39 6.91
C GLU A 233 6.45 10.03 7.29
N VAL A 234 5.34 10.01 8.02
CA VAL A 234 4.69 8.79 8.52
C VAL A 234 3.18 8.91 8.34
N SER A 235 2.59 7.88 7.73
CA SER A 235 1.15 7.75 7.57
C SER A 235 0.65 6.49 8.26
N PHE A 236 -0.49 6.58 8.95
CA PHE A 236 -1.18 5.42 9.50
C PHE A 236 -2.40 5.07 8.65
N VAL A 237 -2.61 3.79 8.38
CA VAL A 237 -3.74 3.29 7.60
C VAL A 237 -4.52 2.27 8.40
N GLN A 238 -5.84 2.41 8.44
CA GLN A 238 -6.76 1.39 8.94
C GLN A 238 -7.65 0.88 7.80
N GLY A 239 -7.75 -0.45 7.68
CA GLY A 239 -8.78 -1.15 6.92
C GLY A 239 -9.66 -1.96 7.87
N VAL A 240 -10.97 -1.94 7.64
CA VAL A 240 -11.94 -2.63 8.49
C VAL A 240 -12.88 -3.51 7.64
N GLY A 241 -13.23 -4.68 8.16
CA GLY A 241 -14.12 -5.65 7.50
C GLY A 241 -15.05 -6.36 8.47
N ILE A 242 -15.98 -7.15 7.91
CA ILE A 242 -16.88 -8.07 8.64
C ILE A 242 -17.60 -7.35 9.81
N PHE A 243 -18.41 -6.32 9.51
CA PHE A 243 -19.15 -5.56 10.53
C PHE A 243 -18.28 -5.06 11.71
N PHE A 244 -17.11 -4.50 11.38
CA PHE A 244 -16.12 -3.97 12.33
C PHE A 244 -15.34 -5.02 13.12
N ALA A 245 -15.63 -6.30 12.88
CA ALA A 245 -15.03 -7.41 13.59
C ALA A 245 -13.65 -7.82 13.05
N ALA A 246 -13.17 -7.24 11.96
CA ALA A 246 -11.83 -7.45 11.44
C ALA A 246 -11.16 -6.09 11.16
N SER A 247 -9.92 -5.94 11.59
CA SER A 247 -9.14 -4.71 11.40
C SER A 247 -7.71 -5.04 10.99
N GLY A 248 -7.24 -4.36 9.95
CA GLY A 248 -5.85 -4.31 9.55
C GLY A 248 -5.32 -2.89 9.69
N SER A 249 -4.15 -2.74 10.31
CA SER A 249 -3.48 -1.46 10.54
C SER A 249 -2.08 -1.49 9.94
N LEU A 250 -1.67 -0.40 9.29
CA LEU A 250 -0.34 -0.25 8.69
C LEU A 250 0.27 1.09 9.09
N VAL A 251 1.57 1.10 9.38
CA VAL A 251 2.38 2.31 9.54
C VAL A 251 3.32 2.41 8.35
N LEU A 252 3.12 3.42 7.51
CA LEU A 252 3.92 3.68 6.31
C LEU A 252 4.87 4.85 6.54
N SER A 253 6.04 4.87 5.93
CA SER A 253 6.98 5.99 6.05
C SER A 253 7.95 6.12 4.87
N ASN A 254 8.30 7.35 4.51
CA ASN A 254 9.35 7.68 3.55
C ASN A 254 10.73 7.93 4.21
N ARG A 255 10.89 7.68 5.53
CA ARG A 255 12.13 7.92 6.30
C ARG A 255 13.32 7.03 5.88
N GLY A 256 13.21 6.25 4.80
CA GLY A 256 14.26 5.38 4.28
C GLY A 256 14.31 5.27 2.75
N SER A 257 13.61 6.17 2.02
CA SER A 257 13.55 6.20 0.55
C SER A 257 14.49 7.22 -0.07
#